data_AF-A0A4Y8L0Z5-F1
#
_entry.id   AF-A0A4Y8L0Z5-F1
#
_cell.length_a   1.000
_cell.length_b   1.000
_cell.length_c   1.000
_cell.angle_alpha   90.00
_cell.angle_beta   90.00
_cell.angle_gamma   90.00
#
_symmetry.space_group_name_H-M   'P 1'
#
loop_
_entity.id
_entity.type
_entity.pdbx_description
1 polymer ?
#
loop_
_entity_poly.entity_id
_entity_poly.type
_entity_poly.pdbx_seq_one_letter_code
_entity_poly.pdbx_strand_id
1 'polypeptide(L)'
;MNIYELLLTNPELAANIRFEIKGSDLVELSATLIKAAKEQERIEPKEEYLSCQEVMKMVRRSQATLSRWNSKKILVPNQLGLYAKSDVNKFMSKK
;
A
#
# COMPACT_ATOMS: atom_id res chain seq x y z
N MET A 1 13.04 -14.51 -25.15
CA MET A 1 11.66 -14.05 -24.92
C MET A 1 10.85 -15.26 -24.54
N ASN A 2 10.28 -15.28 -23.35
CA ASN A 2 9.46 -16.39 -22.87
C ASN A 2 8.04 -16.27 -23.50
N ILE A 3 7.32 -17.39 -23.66
CA ILE A 3 6.01 -17.42 -24.33
C ILE A 3 4.95 -16.50 -23.68
N TYR A 4 5.00 -16.31 -22.36
CA TYR A 4 4.19 -15.35 -21.62
C TYR A 4 4.49 -13.91 -22.04
N GLU A 5 5.76 -13.54 -22.21
CA GLU A 5 6.15 -12.20 -22.68
C GLU A 5 5.70 -11.96 -24.12
N LEU A 6 5.75 -12.99 -24.96
CA LEU A 6 5.29 -12.95 -26.35
C LEU A 6 3.78 -12.69 -26.43
N LEU A 7 2.98 -13.39 -25.61
CA LEU A 7 1.52 -13.25 -25.59
C LEU A 7 1.05 -11.95 -24.95
N LEU A 8 1.78 -11.43 -23.96
CA LEU A 8 1.49 -10.12 -23.37
C LEU A 8 1.77 -8.95 -24.32
N THR A 9 2.75 -9.11 -25.21
CA THR A 9 3.13 -8.07 -26.18
C THR A 9 2.32 -8.14 -27.48
N ASN A 10 1.69 -9.29 -27.77
CA ASN A 10 0.94 -9.55 -29.01
C ASN A 10 -0.37 -10.30 -28.69
N PRO A 11 -1.37 -9.63 -28.10
CA PRO A 11 -2.61 -10.25 -27.63
C PRO A 11 -3.44 -10.91 -28.75
N GLU A 12 -3.27 -10.48 -30.00
CA GLU A 12 -3.88 -11.09 -31.18
C GLU A 12 -3.42 -12.54 -31.42
N LEU A 13 -2.21 -12.90 -30.99
CA LEU A 13 -1.72 -14.28 -31.05
C LEU A 13 -2.50 -15.20 -30.11
N ALA A 14 -3.04 -14.65 -29.02
CA ALA A 14 -3.86 -15.40 -28.08
C ALA A 14 -5.26 -15.71 -28.61
N ALA A 15 -5.74 -14.97 -29.62
CA ALA A 15 -7.11 -15.12 -30.15
C ALA A 15 -7.40 -16.52 -30.72
N ASN A 16 -6.37 -17.24 -31.17
CA ASN A 16 -6.50 -18.58 -31.76
C ASN A 16 -6.01 -19.71 -30.84
N ILE A 17 -5.65 -19.42 -29.59
CA ILE A 17 -5.14 -20.42 -28.66
C ILE A 17 -6.31 -21.03 -27.88
N ARG A 18 -6.42 -22.36 -27.92
CA ARG A 18 -7.33 -23.12 -27.06
C ARG A 18 -6.53 -23.82 -25.98
N PHE A 19 -6.88 -23.55 -24.73
CA PHE A 19 -6.32 -24.27 -23.59
C PHE A 19 -7.24 -25.42 -23.21
N GLU A 20 -6.71 -26.64 -23.24
CA GLU A 20 -7.36 -27.79 -22.62
C GLU A 20 -6.79 -27.95 -21.22
N ILE A 21 -7.63 -27.70 -20.21
CA ILE A 21 -7.23 -27.69 -18.80
C ILE A 21 -8.12 -28.68 -18.06
N LYS A 22 -7.52 -29.56 -17.25
CA LYS A 22 -8.30 -30.46 -16.39
C LYS A 22 -8.89 -29.66 -15.22
N GLY A 23 -10.05 -30.09 -14.73
CA GLY A 23 -10.68 -29.45 -13.57
C GLY A 23 -9.78 -29.41 -12.33
N SER A 24 -8.93 -30.42 -12.13
CA SER A 24 -7.92 -30.45 -11.07
C SER A 24 -6.95 -29.27 -11.13
N ASP A 25 -6.48 -28.96 -12.33
CA ASP A 25 -5.44 -27.95 -12.56
C ASP A 25 -6.03 -26.54 -12.38
N LEU A 26 -7.31 -26.37 -12.70
CA LEU A 26 -8.04 -25.14 -12.43
C LEU A 26 -8.23 -24.88 -10.92
N VAL A 27 -8.46 -25.95 -10.14
CA VAL A 27 -8.56 -25.85 -8.67
C VAL A 27 -7.21 -25.47 -8.09
N GLU A 28 -6.11 -26.06 -8.55
CA GLU A 28 -4.76 -25.70 -8.11
C GLU A 28 -4.39 -24.25 -8.48
N LEU A 29 -4.72 -23.82 -9.70
CA LEU A 29 -4.52 -22.45 -10.15
C LEU A 29 -5.29 -21.46 -9.27
N SER A 30 -6.58 -21.71 -9.02
CA SER A 30 -7.40 -20.82 -8.19
C SER A 30 -6.91 -20.76 -6.75
N ALA A 31 -6.50 -21.89 -6.16
CA ALA A 31 -5.88 -21.91 -4.83
C ALA A 31 -4.57 -21.09 -4.79
N THR A 32 -3.75 -21.20 -5.84
CA THR A 32 -2.49 -20.47 -5.97
C THR A 32 -2.72 -18.96 -6.09
N LEU A 33 -3.70 -18.54 -6.90
CA LEU A 33 -4.08 -17.13 -7.06
C LEU A 33 -4.62 -16.55 -5.75
N ILE A 34 -5.49 -17.28 -5.04
CA ILE A 34 -6.01 -16.86 -3.73
C ILE A 34 -4.89 -16.72 -2.71
N LYS A 35 -3.92 -17.65 -2.70
CA LYS A 35 -2.76 -17.58 -1.80
C LYS A 35 -1.90 -16.36 -2.11
N ALA A 36 -1.58 -16.11 -3.37
CA ALA A 36 -0.80 -14.94 -3.80
C ALA A 36 -1.51 -13.62 -3.45
N ALA A 37 -2.83 -13.54 -3.65
CA ALA A 37 -3.63 -12.38 -3.27
C ALA A 37 -3.60 -12.14 -1.76
N LYS A 38 -3.80 -13.20 -0.94
CA LYS A 38 -3.71 -13.10 0.52
C LYS A 38 -2.31 -12.74 1.02
N GLU A 39 -1.27 -13.20 0.33
CA GLU A 39 0.11 -12.80 0.62
C GLU A 39 0.35 -11.33 0.29
N GLN A 40 -0.23 -10.81 -0.81
CA GLN A 40 -0.19 -9.38 -1.13
C GLN A 40 -0.99 -8.52 -0.15
N GLU A 41 -2.18 -8.95 0.28
CA GLU A 41 -2.98 -8.26 1.29
C GLU A 41 -2.28 -8.19 2.66
N ARG A 42 -1.47 -9.20 3.00
CA ARG A 42 -0.62 -9.17 4.21
C ARG A 42 0.51 -8.13 4.14
N ILE A 43 0.77 -7.54 2.97
CA ILE A 43 1.80 -6.51 2.74
C ILE A 43 1.15 -5.11 2.67
N GLU A 44 -0.01 -4.86 3.28
CA GLU A 44 -0.25 -3.50 3.73
C GLU A 44 0.75 -3.20 4.86
N PRO A 45 1.72 -2.29 4.66
CA PRO A 45 2.68 -1.99 5.70
C PRO A 45 1.90 -1.52 6.92
N LYS A 46 2.06 -2.23 8.04
CA LYS A 46 1.44 -1.88 9.31
C LYS A 46 1.72 -0.40 9.58
N GLU A 47 0.66 0.40 9.74
CA GLU A 47 0.80 1.85 9.92
C GLU A 47 1.82 2.14 11.02
N GLU A 48 2.85 2.90 10.65
CA GLU A 48 3.87 3.34 11.58
C GLU A 48 3.39 4.59 12.31
N TYR A 49 3.61 4.62 13.62
CA TYR A 49 3.24 5.76 14.46
C TYR A 49 4.49 6.50 14.92
N LEU A 50 4.43 7.83 14.82
CA LEU A 50 5.50 8.73 15.20
C LEU A 50 5.17 9.44 16.51
N SER A 51 6.18 9.56 17.37
CA SER A 51 6.13 10.42 18.55
C SER A 51 6.12 11.90 18.16
N CYS A 52 5.66 12.76 19.08
CA CYS A 52 5.72 14.20 18.89
C CYS A 52 7.13 14.71 18.54
N GLN A 53 8.18 14.14 19.14
CA GLN A 53 9.56 14.54 18.87
C GLN A 53 10.00 14.19 17.43
N GLU A 54 9.60 13.03 16.92
CA GLU A 54 9.89 12.62 15.54
C GLU A 54 9.16 13.51 14.54
N VAL A 55 7.88 13.81 14.79
CA VAL A 55 7.12 14.74 13.95
C VAL A 55 7.76 16.12 13.94
N MET A 56 8.17 16.65 15.10
CA MET A 56 8.88 17.95 15.18
C MET A 56 10.14 17.98 14.32
N LYS A 57 10.92 16.90 14.33
CA LYS A 57 12.13 16.75 13.50
C LYS A 57 11.77 16.72 12.01
N MET A 58 10.74 15.96 11.62
CA MET A 58 10.31 15.84 10.22
C MET A 58 9.76 17.17 9.66
N VAL A 59 8.87 17.83 10.40
CA VAL A 59 8.21 19.06 9.91
C VAL A 59 9.03 20.33 10.17
N ARG A 60 10.13 20.22 10.93
CA ARG A 60 11.00 21.33 11.37
C ARG A 60 10.21 22.47 12.01
N ARG A 61 9.36 22.13 12.98
CA ARG A 61 8.55 23.09 13.75
C ARG A 61 8.56 22.75 15.25
N SER A 62 8.23 23.75 16.05
CA SER A 62 8.14 23.63 17.50
C SER A 62 6.90 22.87 17.95
N GLN A 63 6.93 22.36 19.18
CA GLN A 63 5.79 21.72 19.83
C GLN A 63 4.57 22.65 19.93
N ALA A 64 4.79 23.95 20.16
CA ALA A 64 3.71 24.95 20.16
C ALA A 64 2.97 25.01 18.81
N THR A 65 3.71 24.83 17.71
CA THR A 65 3.13 24.78 16.36
C THR A 65 2.27 23.53 16.18
N LEU A 66 2.76 22.36 16.63
CA LEU A 66 1.98 21.11 16.59
C LEU A 66 0.70 21.22 17.43
N SER A 67 0.77 21.79 18.63
CA SER A 67 -0.40 22.01 19.48
C SER A 67 -1.44 22.91 18.78
N ARG A 68 -1.00 23.96 18.09
CA ARG A 68 -1.87 24.82 17.28
C ARG A 68 -2.47 24.08 16.08
N TRP A 69 -1.75 23.14 15.47
CA TRP A 69 -2.30 22.30 14.40
C TRP A 69 -3.32 21.31 14.92
N ASN A 70 -3.11 20.75 16.10
CA ASN A 70 -4.07 19.86 16.76
C ASN A 70 -5.38 20.60 17.05
N SER A 71 -5.33 21.80 17.64
CA SER A 71 -6.54 22.60 17.92
C SER A 71 -7.30 23.01 16.65
N LYS A 72 -6.58 23.18 15.53
CA LYS A 72 -7.15 23.47 14.21
C LYS A 72 -7.51 22.22 13.39
N LYS A 73 -7.35 21.02 13.94
CA LYS A 73 -7.57 19.73 13.26
C LYS A 73 -6.78 19.56 11.94
N ILE A 74 -5.58 20.12 11.87
CA ILE A 74 -4.71 20.06 10.69
C ILE A 74 -3.83 18.80 10.72
N LEU A 75 -3.22 18.52 11.87
CA LEU A 75 -2.43 17.32 12.13
C LEU A 75 -2.74 16.91 13.57
N VAL A 76 -3.43 15.78 13.73
CA VAL A 76 -4.05 15.37 14.99
C VAL A 76 -3.44 14.05 15.43
N PRO A 77 -2.91 13.95 16.67
CA PRO A 77 -2.45 12.68 17.20
C PRO A 77 -3.62 11.79 17.62
N ASN A 78 -3.36 10.50 17.77
CA ASN A 78 -4.29 9.56 18.39
C ASN A 78 -4.40 9.80 19.91
N GLN A 79 -5.23 8.99 20.59
CA GLN A 79 -5.46 9.09 22.04
C GLN A 79 -4.19 8.93 22.90
N LEU A 80 -3.13 8.32 22.35
CA LEU A 80 -1.84 8.13 23.02
C LEU A 80 -0.82 9.24 22.70
N GLY A 81 -1.21 10.26 21.92
CA GLY A 81 -0.31 11.34 21.53
C GLY A 81 0.63 11.00 20.36
N LEU A 82 0.37 9.91 19.63
CA LEU A 82 1.15 9.48 18.48
C LEU A 82 0.49 9.89 17.16
N TYR A 83 1.29 10.16 16.14
CA TYR A 83 0.83 10.60 14.82
C TYR A 83 1.02 9.49 13.79
N ALA A 84 -0.01 9.21 12.98
CA ALA A 84 0.14 8.29 11.85
C ALA A 84 1.16 8.86 10.86
N LYS A 85 2.17 8.06 10.49
CA LYS A 85 3.21 8.48 9.55
C LYS A 85 2.61 8.81 8.20
N SER A 86 1.57 8.10 7.78
CA SER A 86 0.83 8.39 6.55
C SER A 86 0.23 9.80 6.54
N ASP A 87 -0.37 10.24 7.64
CA ASP A 87 -0.94 11.59 7.76
C ASP A 87 0.13 12.68 7.81
N VAL A 88 1.24 12.44 8.51
CA VAL A 88 2.40 13.36 8.52
C VAL A 88 2.98 13.51 7.10
N ASN A 89 3.10 12.41 6.36
CA ASN A 89 3.57 12.43 4.97
C ASN A 89 2.60 13.18 4.05
N LYS A 90 1.29 12.94 4.16
CA LYS A 90 0.25 13.69 3.42
C LYS A 90 0.27 15.18 3.75
N PHE A 91 0.57 15.55 5.00
CA PHE A 91 0.73 16.95 5.39
C PHE A 91 1.96 17.58 4.73
N MET A 92 3.07 16.84 4.67
CA MET A 92 4.31 17.31 4.07
C MET A 92 4.25 17.40 2.53
N SER A 93 3.46 16.55 1.86
CA SER A 93 3.28 16.61 0.40
C SER A 93 2.35 17.73 -0.08
N LYS A 94 1.58 18.34 0.82
CA LYS A 94 0.71 19.50 0.52
C LYS A 94 1.41 20.85 0.66
N LYS A 95 2.67 20.87 1.10
CA LYS A 95 3.52 22.06 1.17
C LYS A 95 4.27 22.29 -0.13
#